data_AF-A0A662WFU4-F1
#
_entry.id   AF-A0A662WFU4-F1
#
_cell.length_a   1.000
_cell.length_b   1.000
_cell.length_c   1.000
_cell.angle_alpha   90.00
_cell.angle_beta   90.00
_cell.angle_gamma   90.00
#
_symmetry.space_group_name_H-M   'P 1'
#
loop_
_entity.id
_entity.type
_entity.pdbx_description
1 polymer ?
#
loop_
_entity_poly.entity_id
_entity_poly.type
_entity_poly.pdbx_seq_one_letter_code
_entity_poly.pdbx_strand_id
1 'polypeptide(L)'
;MVEHALESRWFPELGAYDSVRREVKFAKNSRVDFVLTTKAVDGSIAHEKYVEVKSVTLALSDDEGSKRCAVFPDTVSTRAQKHVTELTELLSTKVNGKEGVNTSSKVSGAIVFLVQRDDCHEFAPSIQHDQKFAELCSLAAKKGIQLLAYACALEPNEDSSSGRVRLLGPLPLQKTSAEPLTPVSS
;
A
#
# COMPACT_ATOMS: atom_id res chain seq x y z
N MET A 1 7.58 -7.86 10.34
CA MET A 1 7.86 -8.01 8.89
C MET A 1 7.90 -6.66 8.18
N VAL A 2 6.79 -5.93 8.03
CA VAL A 2 6.78 -4.71 7.20
C VAL A 2 7.58 -3.55 7.78
N GLU A 3 7.58 -3.39 9.11
CA GLU A 3 8.48 -2.44 9.79
C GLU A 3 9.95 -2.68 9.42
N HIS A 4 10.40 -3.93 9.52
CA HIS A 4 11.76 -4.30 9.15
C HIS A 4 12.07 -4.06 7.66
N ALA A 5 11.10 -4.29 6.77
CA ALA A 5 11.23 -3.97 5.35
C ALA A 5 11.38 -2.45 5.12
N LEU A 6 10.67 -1.62 5.89
CA LEU A 6 10.84 -0.17 5.88
C LEU A 6 12.21 0.23 6.45
N GLU A 7 12.64 -0.29 7.58
CA GLU A 7 13.98 -0.01 8.14
C GLU A 7 15.10 -0.42 7.17
N SER A 8 14.91 -1.54 6.48
CA SER A 8 15.84 -2.09 5.48
C SER A 8 15.72 -1.47 4.08
N ARG A 9 14.87 -0.44 3.90
CA ARG A 9 14.69 0.29 2.62
C ARG A 9 14.27 -0.59 1.45
N TRP A 10 13.42 -1.59 1.69
CA TRP A 10 12.95 -2.48 0.65
C TRP A 10 12.09 -1.80 -0.43
N PHE A 11 11.52 -0.64 -0.12
CA PHE A 11 10.63 0.12 -1.02
C PHE A 11 11.28 1.46 -1.40
N PRO A 12 12.19 1.48 -2.40
CA PRO A 12 12.90 2.70 -2.80
C PRO A 12 11.97 3.85 -3.20
N GLU A 13 10.77 3.56 -3.73
CA GLU A 13 9.78 4.57 -4.14
C GLU A 13 9.18 5.36 -2.97
N LEU A 14 9.35 4.87 -1.73
CA LEU A 14 8.99 5.62 -0.53
C LEU A 14 9.97 6.77 -0.26
N GLY A 15 11.16 6.75 -0.87
CA GLY A 15 12.19 7.78 -0.73
C GLY A 15 12.98 7.67 0.57
N ALA A 16 13.80 8.69 0.83
CA ALA A 16 14.55 8.80 2.08
C ALA A 16 13.64 9.24 3.25
N TYR A 17 13.91 8.72 4.44
CA TYR A 17 13.23 9.03 5.70
C TYR A 17 14.15 8.69 6.87
N ASP A 18 14.15 9.47 7.93
CA ASP A 18 15.03 9.27 9.09
C ASP A 18 14.39 8.41 10.19
N SER A 19 13.06 8.30 10.21
CA SER A 19 12.36 7.49 11.21
C SER A 19 11.10 6.82 10.66
N VAL A 20 10.72 5.72 11.32
CA VAL A 20 9.51 4.94 11.08
C VAL A 20 8.69 4.96 12.37
N ARG A 21 7.43 5.39 12.31
CA ARG A 21 6.48 5.31 13.44
C ARG A 21 5.31 4.43 13.07
N ARG A 22 4.82 3.65 14.02
CA ARG A 22 3.73 2.68 13.83
C ARG A 22 2.40 3.15 14.38
N GLU A 23 1.31 2.63 13.81
CA GLU A 23 -0.04 2.72 14.37
C GLU A 23 -0.44 4.16 14.69
N VAL A 24 -0.08 5.09 13.80
CA VAL A 24 -0.23 6.52 14.04
C VAL A 24 -1.68 6.91 13.74
N LYS A 25 -2.34 7.47 14.75
CA LYS A 25 -3.69 8.02 14.58
C LYS A 25 -3.64 9.20 13.61
N PHE A 26 -4.45 9.15 12.56
CA PHE A 26 -4.54 10.23 11.56
C PHE A 26 -5.97 10.71 11.30
N ALA A 27 -6.98 9.96 11.75
CA ALA A 27 -8.38 10.36 11.75
C ALA A 27 -9.05 9.98 13.09
N LYS A 28 -10.30 10.40 13.30
CA LYS A 28 -11.04 10.21 14.56
C LYS A 28 -10.99 8.77 15.07
N ASN A 29 -11.19 7.81 14.16
CA ASN A 29 -11.29 6.38 14.46
C ASN A 29 -10.38 5.52 13.56
N SER A 30 -9.28 6.08 13.06
CA SER A 30 -8.36 5.36 12.18
C SER A 30 -6.91 5.64 12.49
N ARG A 31 -6.12 4.58 12.34
CA ARG A 31 -4.68 4.56 12.41
C ARG A 31 -4.16 4.13 11.05
N VAL A 32 -3.07 4.76 10.64
CA VAL A 32 -2.28 4.31 9.50
C VAL A 32 -1.24 3.34 10.06
N ASP A 33 -0.88 2.33 9.27
CA ASP A 33 0.09 1.34 9.71
C ASP A 33 1.43 2.01 10.04
N PHE A 34 1.90 2.94 9.19
CA PHE A 34 3.18 3.63 9.38
C PHE A 34 3.15 5.12 9.00
N VAL A 35 4.01 5.91 9.65
CA VAL A 35 4.40 7.26 9.22
C VAL A 35 5.92 7.32 9.15
N LEU A 36 6.43 7.63 7.97
CA LEU A 36 7.84 7.87 7.71
C LEU A 36 8.11 9.38 7.84
N THR A 37 9.22 9.76 8.46
CA THR A 37 9.55 11.19 8.61
C THR A 37 10.96 11.50 8.15
N THR A 38 11.15 12.62 7.47
CA THR A 38 12.46 13.20 7.17
C THR A 38 12.65 14.48 7.99
N LYS A 39 13.86 14.72 8.49
CA LYS A 39 14.23 15.90 9.28
C LYS A 39 14.78 17.02 8.38
N ALA A 40 14.54 18.26 8.78
CA ALA A 40 15.23 19.43 8.28
C ALA A 40 16.58 19.62 9.01
N VAL A 41 17.38 20.57 8.54
CA VAL A 41 18.71 20.88 9.11
C VAL A 41 18.62 21.29 10.59
N ASP A 42 17.54 21.98 10.97
CA ASP A 42 17.27 22.39 12.36
C ASP A 42 16.70 21.26 13.24
N GLY A 43 16.57 20.05 12.71
CA GLY A 43 16.01 18.89 13.40
C GLY A 43 14.48 18.81 13.41
N SER A 44 13.77 19.81 12.88
CA SER A 44 12.31 19.76 12.71
C SER A 44 11.90 18.74 11.64
N ILE A 45 10.62 18.35 11.58
CA ILE A 45 10.14 17.43 10.54
C ILE A 45 10.01 18.21 9.23
N ALA A 46 10.75 17.82 8.20
CA ALA A 46 10.66 18.36 6.84
C ALA A 46 9.58 17.67 6.00
N HIS A 47 9.32 16.38 6.23
CA HIS A 47 8.35 15.60 5.46
C HIS A 47 7.74 14.48 6.30
N GLU A 48 6.42 14.35 6.29
CA GLU A 48 5.70 13.15 6.74
C GLU A 48 5.14 12.36 5.55
N LYS A 49 5.44 11.07 5.46
CA LYS A 49 4.83 10.14 4.50
C LYS A 49 4.02 9.08 5.23
N TYR A 50 2.71 9.08 5.02
CA TYR A 50 1.75 8.13 5.60
C TYR A 50 1.69 6.86 4.74
N VAL A 51 1.90 5.69 5.33
CA VAL A 51 1.99 4.42 4.59
C VAL A 51 0.99 3.42 5.16
N GLU A 52 -0.02 3.09 4.34
CA GLU A 52 -0.96 2.01 4.61
C GLU A 52 -0.49 0.73 3.92
N VAL A 53 -0.68 -0.42 4.56
CA VAL A 53 -0.27 -1.73 4.04
C VAL A 53 -1.48 -2.62 3.87
N LYS A 54 -1.54 -3.33 2.74
CA LYS A 54 -2.57 -4.34 2.46
C LYS A 54 -1.92 -5.68 2.18
N SER A 55 -2.41 -6.71 2.85
CA SER A 55 -2.02 -8.10 2.62
C SER A 55 -2.77 -8.64 1.40
N VAL A 56 -2.05 -9.17 0.42
CA VAL A 56 -2.64 -9.65 -0.83
C VAL A 56 -2.27 -11.11 -1.03
N THR A 57 -3.27 -11.97 -1.08
CA THR A 57 -3.13 -13.43 -1.23
C THR A 57 -3.95 -13.98 -2.40
N LEU A 58 -4.95 -13.24 -2.88
CA LEU A 58 -5.78 -13.60 -4.02
C LEU A 58 -5.07 -13.25 -5.34
N ALA A 59 -5.20 -14.13 -6.32
CA ALA A 59 -4.79 -13.90 -7.69
C ALA A 59 -5.89 -14.36 -8.66
N LEU A 60 -6.07 -13.62 -9.74
CA LEU A 60 -6.92 -13.99 -10.88
C LEU A 60 -6.02 -14.43 -12.03
N SER A 61 -6.52 -15.35 -12.85
CA SER A 61 -5.80 -15.81 -14.04
C SER A 61 -6.51 -15.31 -15.29
N ASP A 62 -5.79 -15.14 -16.40
CA ASP A 62 -6.42 -14.98 -17.71
C ASP A 62 -7.08 -16.31 -18.14
N ASP A 63 -7.93 -16.26 -19.18
CA ASP A 63 -8.67 -17.44 -19.65
C ASP A 63 -7.75 -18.57 -20.12
N GLU A 64 -6.53 -18.22 -20.57
CA GLU A 64 -5.48 -19.16 -20.99
C GLU A 64 -4.62 -19.66 -19.81
N GLY A 65 -4.87 -19.21 -18.57
CA GLY A 65 -4.17 -19.61 -17.34
C GLY A 65 -2.68 -19.27 -17.30
N SER A 66 -2.19 -18.47 -18.25
CA SER A 66 -0.78 -18.21 -18.50
C SER A 66 -0.28 -16.94 -17.78
N LYS A 67 -1.19 -16.05 -17.37
CA LYS A 67 -0.86 -14.86 -16.60
C LYS A 67 -1.68 -14.80 -15.32
N ARG A 68 -1.02 -14.48 -14.21
CA ARG A 68 -1.67 -14.27 -12.92
C ARG A 68 -1.49 -12.84 -12.43
N CYS A 69 -2.60 -12.23 -12.08
CA CYS A 69 -2.70 -10.89 -11.52
C CYS A 69 -3.09 -11.00 -10.05
N ALA A 70 -2.24 -10.52 -9.15
CA ALA A 70 -2.59 -10.40 -7.74
C ALA A 70 -3.66 -9.32 -7.56
N VAL A 71 -4.69 -9.59 -6.76
CA VAL A 71 -5.78 -8.62 -6.58
C VAL A 71 -6.17 -8.43 -5.12
N PHE A 72 -6.59 -7.22 -4.79
CA PHE A 72 -7.11 -6.88 -3.48
C PHE A 72 -8.30 -5.92 -3.56
N PRO A 73 -9.36 -6.09 -2.76
CA PRO A 73 -9.56 -7.18 -1.80
C PRO A 73 -10.08 -8.46 -2.47
N ASP A 74 -10.20 -9.53 -1.68
CA ASP A 74 -10.85 -10.81 -2.03
C ASP A 74 -12.35 -10.84 -1.73
N THR A 75 -12.85 -9.83 -1.04
CA THR A 75 -14.27 -9.60 -0.76
C THR A 75 -14.51 -8.10 -0.49
N VAL A 76 -15.76 -7.67 -0.46
CA VAL A 76 -16.11 -6.28 -0.14
C VAL A 76 -15.50 -5.89 1.22
N SER A 77 -14.70 -4.82 1.24
CA SER A 77 -13.99 -4.38 2.44
C SER A 77 -14.27 -2.92 2.75
N THR A 78 -15.37 -2.69 3.48
CA THR A 78 -15.74 -1.33 3.96
C THR A 78 -14.66 -0.69 4.81
N ARG A 79 -13.86 -1.49 5.53
CA ARG A 79 -12.68 -1.02 6.26
C ARG A 79 -11.60 -0.51 5.32
N ALA A 80 -11.26 -1.25 4.27
CA ALA A 80 -10.26 -0.82 3.30
C ALA A 80 -10.73 0.44 2.56
N GLN A 81 -12.00 0.49 2.14
CA GLN A 81 -12.61 1.68 1.54
C GLN A 81 -12.47 2.90 2.46
N LYS A 82 -12.86 2.76 3.74
CA LYS A 82 -12.76 3.83 4.75
C LYS A 82 -11.34 4.35 4.90
N HIS A 83 -10.36 3.47 5.00
CA HIS A 83 -8.95 3.85 5.18
C HIS A 83 -8.41 4.62 3.98
N VAL A 84 -8.69 4.17 2.75
CA VAL A 84 -8.25 4.89 1.53
C VAL A 84 -8.88 6.27 1.43
N THR A 85 -10.17 6.38 1.74
CA THR A 85 -10.90 7.66 1.76
C THR A 85 -10.28 8.62 2.78
N GLU A 86 -10.16 8.20 4.05
CA GLU A 86 -9.64 9.05 5.11
C GLU A 86 -8.18 9.47 4.84
N LEU A 87 -7.34 8.57 4.28
CA LEU A 87 -5.97 8.91 3.90
C LEU A 87 -5.96 9.98 2.79
N THR A 88 -6.83 9.84 1.79
CA THR A 88 -6.96 10.81 0.70
C THR A 88 -7.42 12.18 1.21
N GLU A 89 -8.37 12.20 2.15
CA GLU A 89 -8.86 13.42 2.81
C GLU A 89 -7.77 14.10 3.64
N LEU A 90 -7.00 13.33 4.43
CA LEU A 90 -5.88 13.84 5.22
C LEU A 90 -4.86 14.58 4.33
N LEU A 91 -4.47 13.96 3.22
CA LEU A 91 -3.50 14.58 2.31
C LEU A 91 -4.10 15.82 1.62
N SER A 92 -5.37 15.75 1.23
CA SER A 92 -6.05 16.89 0.59
C SER A 92 -6.16 18.09 1.54
N THR A 93 -6.46 17.85 2.82
CA THR A 93 -6.57 18.93 3.83
C THR A 93 -5.21 19.52 4.18
N LYS A 94 -4.17 18.69 4.34
CA LYS A 94 -2.80 19.16 4.63
C LYS A 94 -2.12 19.86 3.44
N VAL A 95 -2.47 19.51 2.21
CA VAL A 95 -1.97 20.20 1.00
C VAL A 95 -2.64 21.56 0.81
N ASN A 96 -3.92 21.70 1.15
CA ASN A 96 -4.69 22.93 0.97
C ASN A 96 -4.70 23.85 2.21
N GLY A 97 -4.11 23.41 3.31
CA GLY A 97 -4.07 24.14 4.58
C GLY A 97 -3.04 25.28 4.55
N LYS A 98 -3.52 26.49 4.32
CA LYS A 98 -2.86 27.70 4.82
C LYS A 98 -2.94 27.73 6.36
N GLU A 99 -1.78 27.96 6.96
CA GLU A 99 -1.56 28.74 8.20
C GLU A 99 -2.31 28.31 9.47
N GLY A 100 -1.58 27.77 10.45
CA GLY A 100 -2.08 27.60 11.82
C GLY A 100 -1.21 26.79 12.77
N VAL A 101 -0.31 25.97 12.23
CA VAL A 101 0.76 25.31 13.00
C VAL A 101 2.05 25.51 12.23
N ASN A 102 3.13 25.86 12.93
CA ASN A 102 4.49 26.01 12.40
C ASN A 102 5.03 24.69 11.82
N THR A 103 4.48 24.22 10.71
CA THR A 103 4.96 23.04 10.01
C THR A 103 5.03 23.36 8.53
N SER A 104 6.20 23.85 8.09
CA SER A 104 6.65 23.85 6.70
C SER A 104 6.85 22.44 6.13
N SER A 105 6.37 21.41 6.85
CA SER A 105 6.57 20.01 6.56
C SER A 105 5.70 19.59 5.38
N LYS A 106 6.36 19.09 4.32
CA LYS A 106 5.68 18.40 3.22
C LYS A 106 4.89 17.22 3.76
N VAL A 107 3.77 16.85 3.11
CA VAL A 107 3.04 15.61 3.42
C VAL A 107 2.72 14.84 2.14
N SER A 108 2.82 13.51 2.20
CA SER A 108 2.42 12.60 1.12
C SER A 108 1.90 11.28 1.69
N GLY A 109 1.37 10.40 0.85
CA GLY A 109 1.00 9.05 1.28
C GLY A 109 1.26 7.98 0.25
N ALA A 110 1.31 6.74 0.73
CA ALA A 110 1.44 5.54 -0.08
C ALA A 110 0.54 4.41 0.47
N ILE A 111 0.08 3.55 -0.43
CA ILE A 111 -0.54 2.26 -0.10
C ILE A 111 0.37 1.18 -0.68
N VAL A 112 0.89 0.32 0.19
CA VAL A 112 1.75 -0.81 -0.16
C VAL A 112 0.94 -2.10 -0.12
N PHE A 113 0.73 -2.69 -1.28
CA PHE A 113 0.13 -4.01 -1.46
C PHE A 113 1.23 -5.06 -1.37
N LEU A 114 1.29 -5.76 -0.24
CA LEU A 114 2.25 -6.84 -0.02
C LEU A 114 1.64 -8.15 -0.53
N VAL A 115 2.08 -8.54 -1.71
CA VAL A 115 1.65 -9.75 -2.42
C VAL A 115 2.45 -10.93 -1.88
N GLN A 116 1.77 -11.80 -1.13
CA GLN A 116 2.35 -13.00 -0.49
C GLN A 116 2.27 -14.19 -1.45
N ARG A 117 2.76 -13.98 -2.67
CA ARG A 117 2.75 -14.94 -3.77
C ARG A 117 3.99 -14.71 -4.63
N ASP A 118 4.51 -15.79 -5.19
CA ASP A 118 5.63 -15.80 -6.13
C ASP A 118 5.21 -16.11 -7.57
N ASP A 119 3.93 -16.39 -7.80
CA ASP A 119 3.34 -16.78 -9.09
C ASP A 119 2.59 -15.64 -9.80
N CYS A 120 2.69 -14.39 -9.32
CA CYS A 120 2.04 -13.23 -9.91
C CYS A 120 3.05 -12.31 -10.61
N HIS A 121 2.62 -11.72 -11.74
CA HIS A 121 3.46 -10.82 -12.54
C HIS A 121 2.99 -9.37 -12.54
N GLU A 122 1.81 -9.13 -11.97
CA GLU A 122 1.17 -7.82 -11.91
C GLU A 122 0.19 -7.76 -10.73
N PHE A 123 -0.28 -6.55 -10.42
CA PHE A 123 -1.27 -6.31 -9.38
C PHE A 123 -2.37 -5.35 -9.84
N ALA A 124 -3.59 -5.57 -9.36
CA ALA A 124 -4.72 -4.66 -9.54
C ALA A 124 -5.64 -4.58 -8.31
N PRO A 125 -6.19 -3.40 -7.96
CA PRO A 125 -7.36 -3.33 -7.08
C PRO A 125 -8.53 -4.12 -7.70
N SER A 126 -9.17 -4.99 -6.93
CA SER A 126 -10.16 -5.93 -7.47
C SER A 126 -11.50 -5.26 -7.74
N ILE A 127 -11.80 -5.05 -9.03
CA ILE A 127 -13.11 -4.59 -9.52
C ILE A 127 -14.20 -5.63 -9.21
N GLN A 128 -13.90 -6.91 -9.46
CA GLN A 128 -14.87 -7.99 -9.30
C GLN A 128 -15.37 -8.14 -7.86
N HIS A 129 -14.48 -7.98 -6.88
CA HIS A 129 -14.81 -8.18 -5.46
C HIS A 129 -15.23 -6.89 -4.77
N ASP A 130 -14.62 -5.75 -5.13
CA ASP A 130 -14.95 -4.45 -4.54
C ASP A 130 -14.66 -3.29 -5.52
N GLN A 131 -15.58 -3.10 -6.47
CA GLN A 131 -15.57 -2.00 -7.43
C GLN A 131 -15.34 -0.63 -6.75
N LYS A 132 -15.97 -0.40 -5.59
CA LYS A 132 -15.85 0.87 -4.87
C LYS A 132 -14.45 1.07 -4.32
N PHE A 133 -13.81 0.03 -3.79
CA PHE A 133 -12.42 0.10 -3.38
C PHE A 133 -11.49 0.43 -4.57
N ALA A 134 -11.70 -0.22 -5.73
CA ALA A 134 -10.90 0.05 -6.92
C ALA A 134 -11.03 1.50 -7.42
N GLU A 135 -12.24 2.05 -7.38
CA GLU A 135 -12.51 3.46 -7.68
C GLU A 135 -11.82 4.41 -6.69
N LEU A 136 -11.87 4.09 -5.39
CA LEU A 136 -11.20 4.86 -4.35
C LEU A 136 -9.67 4.84 -4.50
N CYS A 137 -9.08 3.69 -4.85
CA CYS A 137 -7.66 3.61 -5.19
C CYS A 137 -7.31 4.49 -6.40
N SER A 138 -8.14 4.47 -7.43
CA SER A 138 -7.96 5.31 -8.62
C SER A 138 -8.04 6.80 -8.29
N LEU A 139 -8.97 7.19 -7.42
CA LEU A 139 -9.09 8.57 -6.92
C LEU A 139 -7.89 8.97 -6.06
N ALA A 140 -7.47 8.10 -5.14
CA ALA A 140 -6.30 8.30 -4.29
C ALA A 140 -5.04 8.54 -5.13
N ALA A 141 -4.81 7.71 -6.15
CA ALA A 141 -3.69 7.87 -7.08
C ALA A 141 -3.73 9.23 -7.81
N LYS A 142 -4.90 9.66 -8.29
CA LYS A 142 -5.10 10.98 -8.91
C LYS A 142 -4.83 12.14 -7.93
N LYS A 143 -4.96 11.91 -6.63
CA LYS A 143 -4.66 12.88 -5.57
C LYS A 143 -3.20 12.80 -5.06
N GLY A 144 -2.37 11.98 -5.69
CA GLY A 144 -0.94 11.89 -5.39
C GLY A 144 -0.56 10.83 -4.34
N ILE A 145 -1.48 9.94 -3.96
CA ILE A 145 -1.13 8.76 -3.16
C ILE A 145 -0.42 7.76 -4.07
N GLN A 146 0.78 7.33 -3.66
CA GLN A 146 1.52 6.30 -4.37
C GLN A 146 0.87 4.93 -4.12
N LEU A 147 0.55 4.18 -5.17
CA LEU A 147 0.17 2.78 -5.05
C LEU A 147 1.38 1.94 -5.42
N LEU A 148 1.83 1.07 -4.52
CA LEU A 148 2.98 0.20 -4.71
C LEU A 148 2.55 -1.24 -4.48
N ALA A 149 2.94 -2.16 -5.36
CA ALA A 149 2.74 -3.58 -5.15
C ALA A 149 4.09 -4.27 -5.13
N TYR A 150 4.31 -5.15 -4.15
CA TYR A 150 5.56 -5.88 -3.98
C TYR A 150 5.27 -7.35 -3.69
N ALA A 151 5.86 -8.22 -4.50
CA ALA A 151 5.80 -9.65 -4.30
C ALA A 151 6.82 -10.10 -3.26
N CYS A 152 6.41 -11.01 -2.40
CA CYS A 152 7.26 -11.67 -1.43
C CYS A 152 6.95 -13.17 -1.38
N ALA A 153 8.00 -13.97 -1.28
CA ALA A 153 7.90 -15.39 -0.98
C ALA A 153 7.94 -15.59 0.54
N LEU A 154 6.98 -16.34 1.05
CA LEU A 154 6.98 -16.83 2.43
C LEU A 154 7.60 -18.23 2.41
N GLU A 155 8.70 -18.39 3.12
CA GLU A 155 9.46 -19.64 3.19
C GLU A 155 9.36 -20.17 4.63
N PRO A 156 8.40 -21.06 4.95
CA PRO A 156 8.28 -21.66 6.27
C PRO A 156 9.56 -22.42 6.63
N ASN A 157 9.97 -22.38 7.90
CA ASN A 157 10.99 -23.29 8.40
C ASN A 157 10.29 -24.42 9.17
N GLU A 158 10.28 -25.63 8.61
CA GLU A 158 9.56 -26.78 9.16
C GLU A 158 10.02 -27.15 10.58
N ASP A 159 11.26 -26.81 10.95
CA ASP A 159 11.85 -27.14 12.25
C ASP A 159 11.61 -26.08 13.33
N SER A 160 10.88 -24.99 13.03
CA SER A 160 10.65 -23.90 13.99
C SER A 160 9.33 -23.18 13.78
N SER A 161 8.85 -22.44 14.77
CA SER A 161 7.73 -21.50 14.60
C SER A 161 8.13 -20.21 13.85
N SER A 162 9.22 -20.23 13.08
CA SER A 162 9.75 -19.10 12.34
C SER A 162 9.78 -19.40 10.84
N GLY A 163 9.82 -18.36 10.01
CA GLY A 163 9.95 -18.48 8.57
C GLY A 163 10.76 -17.33 8.02
N ARG A 164 11.19 -17.44 6.77
CA ARG A 164 11.87 -16.37 6.05
C ARG A 164 10.89 -15.70 5.10
N VAL A 165 11.11 -14.41 4.90
CA VAL A 165 10.37 -13.62 3.92
C VAL A 165 11.40 -13.08 2.96
N ARG A 166 11.24 -13.42 1.69
CA ARG A 166 12.12 -12.94 0.62
C ARG A 166 11.35 -11.99 -0.27
N LEU A 167 11.81 -10.75 -0.37
CA LEU A 167 11.27 -9.81 -1.34
C LEU A 167 11.65 -10.28 -2.74
N LEU A 168 10.65 -10.45 -3.61
CA LEU A 168 10.86 -10.86 -5.00
C LEU A 168 11.01 -9.64 -5.90
N GLY A 169 10.33 -8.55 -5.57
CA GLY A 169 10.44 -7.27 -6.27
C GLY A 169 9.09 -6.57 -6.44
N PRO A 170 9.08 -5.39 -7.06
CA PRO A 170 7.86 -4.67 -7.37
C PRO A 170 7.06 -5.42 -8.44
N LEU A 171 5.73 -5.39 -8.31
CA LEU A 171 4.81 -5.79 -9.37
C LEU A 171 4.25 -4.55 -10.06
N PRO A 172 4.22 -4.51 -11.41
CA PRO A 172 3.54 -3.45 -12.14
C PRO A 172 2.05 -3.43 -11.80
N LEU A 173 1.50 -2.22 -11.64
CA LEU A 173 0.05 -2.03 -11.55
C LEU A 173 -0.56 -2.20 -12.94
N GLN A 174 -1.60 -3.02 -13.08
CA GLN A 174 -2.39 -3.01 -14.30
C GLN A 174 -2.96 -1.61 -14.52
N LYS A 175 -2.71 -1.07 -15.71
CA LYS A 175 -3.49 0.05 -16.22
C LYS A 175 -4.87 -0.51 -16.52
N THR A 176 -5.92 0.11 -15.99
CA THR A 176 -7.31 -0.33 -16.15
C THR A 176 -7.63 -0.50 -17.65
N SER A 177 -7.49 -1.72 -18.18
CA SER A 177 -8.11 -2.17 -19.42
C SER A 177 -9.36 -2.93 -19.01
N ALA A 178 -10.49 -2.57 -19.61
CA ALA A 178 -11.83 -2.96 -19.18
C ALA A 178 -12.20 -4.44 -19.45
N GLU A 179 -11.24 -5.36 -19.45
CA GLU A 179 -11.52 -6.79 -19.65
C GLU A 179 -11.50 -7.55 -18.32
N PRO A 180 -12.58 -8.28 -17.98
CA PRO A 180 -12.69 -8.97 -16.71
C PRO A 180 -11.83 -10.24 -16.68
N LEU A 181 -10.96 -10.35 -15.68
CA LEU A 181 -10.27 -11.61 -15.32
C LEU A 181 -11.24 -12.50 -14.53
N THR A 182 -11.22 -13.82 -14.78
CA THR A 182 -12.13 -14.79 -14.15
C THR A 182 -11.49 -15.45 -12.90
N PRO A 183 -12.25 -15.78 -11.84
CA PRO A 183 -11.73 -16.51 -10.68
C PRO A 183 -11.53 -17.98 -11.00
N VAL A 184 -10.41 -18.54 -10.54
CA VAL A 184 -10.16 -19.99 -10.55
C VAL A 184 -10.34 -20.52 -9.13
N SER A 185 -11.21 -21.52 -8.96
CA SER A 185 -11.36 -22.26 -7.70
C SER A 185 -10.18 -23.24 -7.51
N SER A 186 -9.69 -23.33 -6.28
CA SER A 186 -8.58 -24.17 -5.82
C SER A 186 -8.69 -25.65 -6.18
#